data_AF-A0A250XBL7-F1
#
_entry.id   AF-A0A250XBL7-F1
#
_cell.length_a   1.000
_cell.length_b   1.000
_cell.length_c   1.000
_cell.angle_alpha   90.00
_cell.angle_beta   90.00
_cell.angle_gamma   90.00
#
_symmetry.space_group_name_H-M   'P 1'
#
loop_
_entity.id
_entity.type
_entity.pdbx_description
1 polymer ?
#
loop_
_entity_poly.entity_id
_entity_poly.type
_entity_poly.pdbx_seq_one_letter_code
_entity_poly.pdbx_strand_id
1 'polypeptide(L)'
;MNTDFRLKSGHAFEILKGEDMLVVEPLIHPEQSTLFLLCDGHGGAAAAEFVSNNLAPLLQSRFPERLPSSDKAAGALEFDEFAGMVRAAVCDALILLEQRWRSEFYFKTGNVAGTMPATTR
;
A
#
# COMPACT_ATOMS: atom_id res chain seq x y z
N MET A 1 -26.83 14.80 -0.91
CA MET A 1 -25.63 13.94 -0.99
C MET A 1 -25.46 13.30 0.36
N ASN A 2 -25.53 11.97 0.43
CA ASN A 2 -25.42 11.22 1.68
C ASN A 2 -23.92 10.99 1.92
N THR A 3 -23.33 11.65 2.92
CA THR A 3 -21.89 11.59 3.25
C THR A 3 -21.57 10.55 4.32
N ASP A 4 -22.45 9.57 4.53
CA ASP A 4 -22.29 8.54 5.56
C ASP A 4 -21.35 7.44 5.03
N PHE A 5 -20.04 7.71 5.12
CA PHE A 5 -18.99 6.74 4.80
C PHE A 5 -18.70 5.89 6.05
N ARG A 6 -19.31 4.71 6.13
CA ARG A 6 -19.04 3.74 7.19
C ARG A 6 -18.23 2.58 6.63
N LEU A 7 -16.92 2.60 6.87
CA LEU A 7 -16.05 1.44 6.65
C LEU A 7 -16.52 0.33 7.59
N LYS A 8 -17.10 -0.73 7.03
CA LYS A 8 -17.35 -1.97 7.78
C LYS A 8 -16.00 -2.64 7.99
N SER A 9 -15.66 -2.93 9.25
CA SER A 9 -14.43 -3.63 9.64
C SER A 9 -14.22 -4.91 8.82
N GLY A 10 -13.07 -5.01 8.16
CA GLY A 10 -12.69 -6.10 7.26
C GLY A 10 -11.82 -5.54 6.11
N HIS A 11 -11.11 -6.41 5.38
CA HIS A 11 -10.48 -6.02 4.13
C HIS A 11 -11.53 -5.32 3.26
N ALA A 12 -11.30 -4.05 2.94
CA ALA A 12 -12.20 -3.26 2.12
C ALA A 12 -11.42 -2.71 0.93
N PHE A 13 -11.88 -3.09 -0.26
CA PHE A 13 -11.39 -2.58 -1.54
C PHE A 13 -12.57 -1.92 -2.25
N GLU A 14 -12.42 -0.64 -2.60
CA GLU A 14 -13.47 0.09 -3.32
C GLU A 14 -12.84 0.97 -4.41
N ILE A 15 -13.37 0.85 -5.62
CA ILE A 15 -13.07 1.76 -6.73
C ILE A 15 -13.92 3.01 -6.51
N LEU A 16 -13.28 4.13 -6.14
CA LEU A 16 -13.99 5.34 -5.71
C LEU A 16 -14.54 6.15 -6.89
N LYS A 17 -13.93 6.04 -8.08
CA LYS A 17 -14.40 6.52 -9.40
C LYS A 17 -13.31 6.30 -10.46
N GLY A 18 -13.66 5.74 -11.61
CA GLY A 18 -12.75 5.70 -12.77
C GLY A 18 -11.49 4.87 -12.52
N GLU A 19 -10.39 5.56 -12.21
CA GLU A 19 -9.03 4.99 -12.05
C GLU A 19 -8.56 4.99 -10.58
N ASP A 20 -9.33 5.61 -9.67
CA ASP A 20 -8.96 5.76 -8.26
C ASP A 20 -9.35 4.54 -7.42
N MET A 21 -8.47 4.17 -6.49
CA MET A 21 -8.66 3.01 -5.63
C MET A 21 -8.43 3.34 -4.16
N LEU A 22 -9.32 2.84 -3.30
CA LEU A 22 -9.16 2.84 -1.85
C LEU A 22 -8.95 1.42 -1.36
N VAL A 23 -7.90 1.23 -0.56
CA VAL A 23 -7.58 -0.02 0.11
C VAL A 23 -7.57 0.23 1.61
N VAL A 24 -8.30 -0.61 2.34
CA VAL A 24 -8.22 -0.72 3.79
C VAL A 24 -7.90 -2.17 4.12
N GLU A 25 -6.72 -2.38 4.70
CA GLU A 25 -6.20 -3.72 4.94
C GLU A 25 -5.59 -3.82 6.34
N PRO A 26 -6.02 -4.77 7.19
CA PRO A 26 -5.31 -5.03 8.43
C PRO A 26 -3.86 -5.43 8.15
N LEU A 27 -2.93 -4.97 8.97
CA LEU A 27 -1.53 -5.39 8.92
C LEU A 27 -1.30 -6.55 9.89
N ILE A 28 -0.03 -6.91 10.13
CA ILE A 28 0.39 -8.06 10.94
C ILE A 28 -0.23 -8.10 12.36
N HIS A 29 -0.65 -6.95 12.89
CA HIS A 29 -1.42 -6.83 14.12
C HIS A 29 -2.84 -6.31 13.82
N PRO A 30 -3.76 -7.16 13.34
CA PRO A 30 -5.03 -6.72 12.74
C PRO A 30 -5.92 -5.88 13.67
N GLU A 31 -5.81 -6.07 14.99
CA GLU A 31 -6.56 -5.32 16.01
C GLU A 31 -5.91 -3.97 16.38
N GLN A 32 -4.66 -3.73 15.93
CA GLN A 32 -3.83 -2.60 16.38
C GLN A 32 -3.18 -1.84 15.22
N SER A 33 -3.18 -2.38 14.00
CA SER A 33 -2.61 -1.78 12.82
C SER A 33 -3.46 -2.04 11.58
N THR A 34 -3.71 -0.96 10.83
CA THR A 34 -4.49 -0.99 9.59
C THR A 34 -3.81 -0.07 8.58
N LEU A 35 -3.61 -0.56 7.36
CA LEU A 35 -3.21 0.22 6.21
C LEU A 35 -4.44 0.90 5.61
N PHE A 36 -4.35 2.21 5.45
CA PHE A 36 -5.27 2.99 4.62
C PHE A 36 -4.46 3.54 3.45
N LEU A 37 -4.86 3.17 2.23
CA LEU A 37 -4.17 3.56 1.01
C LEU A 37 -5.19 4.10 0.01
N LEU A 38 -4.95 5.34 -0.45
CA LEU A 38 -5.67 5.94 -1.56
C LEU A 38 -4.71 6.07 -2.74
N CYS A 39 -5.09 5.51 -3.88
CA CYS A 39 -4.36 5.62 -5.14
C CYS A 39 -5.17 6.50 -6.08
N ASP A 40 -4.60 7.64 -6.49
CA ASP A 40 -5.09 8.51 -7.56
C ASP A 40 -4.53 7.99 -8.88
N GLY A 41 -5.39 7.38 -9.70
CA GLY A 41 -5.00 6.77 -10.97
C GLY A 41 -4.91 7.83 -12.06
N HIS A 42 -3.87 7.77 -12.91
CA HIS A 42 -3.73 8.67 -14.05
C HIS A 42 -3.25 7.94 -15.31
N GLY A 43 -3.98 8.11 -16.41
CA GLY A 43 -3.63 7.50 -17.70
C GLY A 43 -3.98 6.01 -17.79
N GLY A 44 -4.92 5.56 -16.97
CA GLY A 44 -5.37 4.18 -16.84
C GLY A 44 -5.35 3.70 -15.39
N ALA A 45 -6.27 2.79 -15.04
CA ALA A 45 -6.35 2.22 -13.68
C ALA A 45 -5.22 1.22 -13.34
N ALA A 46 -4.42 0.79 -14.31
CA ALA A 46 -3.47 -0.33 -14.12
C ALA A 46 -2.42 -0.07 -13.05
N ALA A 47 -1.92 1.18 -12.93
CA ALA A 47 -0.94 1.52 -11.91
C ALA A 47 -1.57 1.47 -10.51
N ALA A 48 -2.75 2.10 -10.34
CA ALA A 48 -3.50 2.08 -9.09
C ALA A 48 -3.86 0.65 -8.68
N GLU A 49 -4.31 -0.19 -9.63
CA GLU A 49 -4.63 -1.60 -9.43
C GLU A 49 -3.42 -2.42 -9.01
N PHE A 50 -2.27 -2.15 -9.61
CA PHE A 50 -1.05 -2.83 -9.23
C PHE A 50 -0.59 -2.45 -7.84
N VAL A 51 -0.63 -1.17 -7.48
CA VAL A 51 -0.30 -0.73 -6.12
C VAL A 51 -1.26 -1.36 -5.11
N SER A 52 -2.57 -1.31 -5.37
CA SER A 52 -3.59 -1.84 -4.45
C SER A 52 -3.40 -3.34 -4.18
N ASN A 53 -3.02 -4.11 -5.20
CA ASN A 53 -2.88 -5.56 -5.09
C ASN A 53 -1.52 -6.03 -4.53
N ASN A 54 -0.50 -5.18 -4.53
CA ASN A 54 0.87 -5.61 -4.22
C ASN A 54 1.52 -4.87 -3.04
N LEU A 55 1.07 -3.67 -2.67
CA LEU A 55 1.72 -2.91 -1.60
C LEU A 55 1.53 -3.57 -0.23
N ALA A 56 0.31 -3.99 0.12
CA ALA A 56 0.05 -4.54 1.46
C ALA A 56 0.86 -5.81 1.75
N PRO A 57 0.96 -6.81 0.86
CA PRO A 57 1.83 -7.97 1.07
C PRO A 57 3.32 -7.60 1.23
N LEU A 58 3.82 -6.64 0.44
CA LEU A 58 5.20 -6.18 0.53
C LEU A 58 5.49 -5.43 1.83
N LEU A 59 4.52 -4.63 2.30
CA LEU A 59 4.64 -3.92 3.57
C LEU A 59 4.58 -4.90 4.74
N GLN A 60 3.64 -5.84 4.74
CA GLN A 60 3.49 -6.84 5.80
C GLN A 60 4.75 -7.67 5.99
N SER A 61 5.45 -8.06 4.92
CA SER A 61 6.67 -8.86 5.03
C SER A 61 7.88 -8.10 5.62
N ARG A 62 7.75 -6.79 5.85
CA ARG A 62 8.80 -5.90 6.38
C ARG A 62 8.38 -5.19 7.65
N PHE A 63 7.09 -5.23 7.96
CA PHE A 63 6.53 -4.54 9.10
C PHE A 63 7.08 -5.16 10.39
N PRO A 64 7.41 -4.36 11.43
CA PRO A 64 7.90 -4.92 12.68
C PRO A 64 6.88 -5.88 13.30
N GLU A 65 7.33 -7.07 13.66
CA GLU A 65 6.48 -8.12 14.27
C GLU A 65 6.12 -7.84 15.74
N ARG A 66 6.83 -6.92 16.39
CA ARG A 66 6.63 -6.57 17.80
C ARG A 66 6.26 -5.11 17.91
N LEU A 67 5.13 -4.85 18.57
CA LEU A 67 4.74 -3.51 18.98
C LEU A 67 5.59 -3.02 20.17
N PRO A 68 5.88 -1.72 20.25
CA PRO A 68 6.60 -1.15 21.39
C PRO A 68 5.77 -1.30 22.67
N SER A 69 6.43 -1.45 23.81
CA SER A 69 5.76 -1.50 25.10
C SER A 69 5.11 -0.16 25.42
N SER A 70 3.88 -0.19 25.94
CA SER A 70 3.20 1.00 26.46
C SER A 70 3.71 1.45 27.84
N ASP A 71 4.68 0.72 28.40
CA ASP A 71 5.18 0.97 29.75
C ASP A 71 6.12 2.19 29.81
N LYS A 72 5.88 3.08 30.79
CA LYS A 72 6.41 4.47 30.77
C LYS A 72 7.93 4.59 30.90
N ALA A 73 8.60 3.61 31.51
CA ALA A 73 10.02 3.70 31.82
C ALA A 73 10.95 3.35 30.64
N ALA A 74 10.49 2.51 29.71
CA ALA A 74 11.25 2.08 28.52
C ALA A 74 10.57 2.48 27.20
N GLY A 75 9.30 2.88 27.24
CA GLY A 75 8.49 3.07 26.04
C GLY A 75 9.03 4.12 25.07
N ALA A 76 9.53 5.26 25.54
CA ALA A 76 9.92 6.36 24.65
C ALA A 76 11.02 5.96 23.63
N LEU A 77 12.05 5.23 24.07
CA LEU A 77 13.11 4.75 23.17
C LEU A 77 12.58 3.65 22.23
N GLU A 78 11.79 2.71 22.75
CA GLU A 78 11.19 1.65 21.94
C GLU A 78 10.25 2.22 20.86
N PHE A 79 9.52 3.30 21.14
CA PHE A 79 8.65 3.98 20.19
C PHE A 79 9.45 4.63 19.05
N ASP A 80 10.56 5.29 19.36
CA ASP A 80 11.43 5.92 18.36
C ASP A 80 12.07 4.87 17.44
N GLU A 81 12.57 3.78 18.02
CA GLU A 81 13.11 2.64 17.27
C GLU A 81 12.03 1.99 16.39
N PHE A 82 10.85 1.73 16.95
CA PHE A 82 9.71 1.19 16.22
C PHE A 82 9.30 2.10 15.06
N ALA A 83 9.20 3.40 15.28
CA ALA A 83 8.91 4.37 14.23
C ALA A 83 9.99 4.38 13.14
N GLY A 84 11.26 4.21 13.51
CA GLY A 84 12.37 4.02 12.57
C GLY A 84 12.19 2.79 11.69
N MET A 85 11.85 1.65 12.29
CA MET A 85 11.61 0.40 11.57
C MET A 85 10.38 0.47 10.65
N VAL A 86 9.28 1.10 11.10
CA VAL A 86 8.09 1.32 10.27
C VAL A 86 8.42 2.19 9.05
N ARG A 87 9.17 3.28 9.23
CA ARG A 87 9.62 4.12 8.11
C ARG A 87 10.45 3.33 7.10
N ALA A 88 11.40 2.54 7.58
CA ALA A 88 12.22 1.69 6.72
C ALA A 88 11.36 0.68 5.95
N ALA A 89 10.42 0.00 6.62
CA ALA A 89 9.51 -0.95 6.00
C ALA A 89 8.67 -0.34 4.88
N VAL A 90 8.14 0.87 5.09
CA VAL A 90 7.37 1.60 4.06
C VAL A 90 8.24 1.96 2.86
N CYS A 91 9.43 2.53 3.09
CA CYS A 91 10.35 2.88 2.02
C CYS A 91 10.76 1.66 1.19
N ASP A 92 11.15 0.57 1.86
CA ASP A 92 11.57 -0.67 1.20
C ASP A 92 10.44 -1.30 0.40
N ALA A 93 9.22 -1.32 0.95
CA ALA A 93 8.04 -1.83 0.25
C ALA A 93 7.75 -1.03 -1.03
N LEU A 94 7.85 0.30 -0.99
CA LEU A 94 7.64 1.17 -2.16
C LEU A 94 8.73 0.98 -3.23
N ILE A 95 10.00 0.90 -2.82
CA ILE A 95 11.11 0.63 -3.75
C ILE A 95 10.91 -0.69 -4.48
N LEU A 96 10.54 -1.74 -3.75
CA LEU A 96 10.32 -3.06 -4.34
C LEU A 96 9.07 -3.13 -5.19
N LEU A 97 8.02 -2.42 -4.79
CA LEU A 97 6.81 -2.26 -5.61
C LEU A 97 7.16 -1.62 -6.95
N GLU A 98 7.96 -0.54 -6.94
CA GLU A 98 8.42 0.12 -8.16
C GLU A 98 9.28 -0.83 -9.02
N GLN A 99 10.26 -1.50 -8.42
CA GLN A 99 11.10 -2.47 -9.14
C GLN A 99 10.27 -3.59 -9.79
N ARG A 100 9.23 -4.06 -9.09
CA ARG A 100 8.32 -5.09 -9.58
C ARG A 100 7.45 -4.56 -10.72
N TRP A 101 6.84 -3.38 -10.57
CA TRP A 101 6.12 -2.71 -11.64
C TRP A 101 7.00 -2.56 -12.87
N ARG A 102 8.25 -2.14 -12.68
CA ARG A 102 9.17 -1.98 -13.81
C ARG A 102 9.48 -3.29 -14.52
N SER A 103 9.68 -4.35 -13.75
CA SER A 103 9.95 -5.69 -14.26
C SER A 103 8.77 -6.25 -15.04
N GLU A 104 7.55 -6.02 -14.56
CA GLU A 104 6.34 -6.55 -15.16
C GLU A 104 5.87 -5.74 -16.38
N PHE A 105 6.06 -4.42 -16.40
CA PHE A 105 5.49 -3.54 -17.41
C PHE A 105 6.53 -2.91 -18.37
N TYR A 106 7.77 -2.63 -17.95
CA TYR A 106 8.80 -2.10 -18.88
C TYR A 106 9.54 -3.22 -19.63
N PHE A 107 9.82 -4.36 -19.00
CA PHE A 107 10.57 -5.43 -19.69
C PHE A 107 9.70 -6.33 -20.57
N LYS A 108 8.41 -6.50 -20.26
CA LYS A 108 7.49 -7.27 -21.14
C LYS A 108 7.11 -6.54 -22.42
N THR A 109 7.20 -5.21 -22.45
CA THR A 109 6.75 -4.41 -23.60
C THR A 109 7.86 -4.09 -24.60
N GLY A 110 9.14 -4.34 -24.27
CA GLY A 110 10.27 -4.00 -25.15
C GLY A 110 10.33 -2.51 -25.55
N ASN A 111 9.50 -1.66 -24.94
CA ASN A 111 9.29 -0.28 -25.35
C ASN A 111 9.92 0.64 -24.30
N VAL A 112 10.98 1.31 -24.74
CA VAL A 112 11.53 2.48 -24.07
C VAL A 112 10.45 3.56 -24.10
N ALA A 113 9.90 3.86 -22.91
CA ALA A 113 8.99 4.97 -22.62
C ALA A 113 7.64 5.02 -23.37
N GLY A 114 6.54 4.91 -22.63
CA GLY A 114 5.41 5.83 -22.83
C GLY A 114 4.18 5.37 -23.60
N THR A 115 3.98 4.09 -23.90
CA THR A 115 2.69 3.63 -24.46
C THR A 115 2.23 2.34 -23.81
N MET A 116 1.22 2.45 -22.94
CA MET A 116 0.37 1.33 -22.55
C MET A 116 -0.38 0.81 -23.78
N PRO A 117 -0.53 -0.51 -23.96
CA PRO A 117 -1.32 -1.06 -25.05
C PRO A 117 -2.78 -0.61 -24.87
N ALA A 118 -3.33 0.00 -25.92
CA ALA A 118 -4.74 0.37 -25.96
C ALA A 118 -5.60 -0.88 -25.75
N THR A 119 -6.42 -0.89 -24.71
CA THR A 119 -7.45 -1.90 -24.50
C THR A 119 -8.50 -1.76 -25.60
N THR A 120 -8.47 -2.69 -26.56
CA THR A 120 -9.53 -2.89 -27.54
C THR A 120 -10.81 -3.29 -26.80
N ARG A 121 -11.88 -2.51 -26.97
CA ARG A 121 -13.24 -2.87 -26.56
C ARG A 121 -13.83 -3.94 -27.48
#